data_AF-A0A1X7V5F8-F1
#
_entry.id   AF-A0A1X7V5F8-F1
#
_cell.length_a   1.000
_cell.length_b   1.000
_cell.length_c   1.000
_cell.angle_alpha   90.00
_cell.angle_beta   90.00
_cell.angle_gamma   90.00
#
_symmetry.space_group_name_H-M   'P 1'
#
loop_
_entity.id
_entity.type
_entity.pdbx_description
1 polymer ?
#
loop_
_entity_poly.entity_id
_entity_poly.type
_entity_poly.pdbx_seq_one_letter_code
_entity_poly.pdbx_strand_id
1 'polypeptide(L)'
;MRSLVVCSVLLSILTLAASRNNNNTGLSTNKQTYVEVLHGRDGRDGVPGRDGVKGERGDKGEKGEKGETGPVGQAGPKSGGVVYTRWGRKSCPTGAELLYEGITGGEWYDHTGGAANYVCLPKVPQYMSTTVPQYSAYMYGTEYQDSNNIFSGKYNHNVPCAVCYTSTKSVKLMIPARTTCPSSWTTEYKGYLMTERHIHKNNKAYECVDENPESIDGSEGDTNGALFHFTRSTCNGLPCPPYVNNRAITCVVCTK
;
A
#
# COMPACT_ATOMS: atom_id res chain seq x y z
N MET A 1 -53.38 15.49 35.45
CA MET A 1 -52.11 15.04 36.07
C MET A 1 -51.03 15.21 35.01
N ARG A 2 -50.39 16.40 34.87
CA ARG A 2 -49.09 16.80 35.48
C ARG A 2 -48.07 15.65 35.39
N SER A 3 -47.00 15.73 34.58
CA SER A 3 -45.90 16.70 34.71
C SER A 3 -45.23 17.14 33.39
N LEU A 4 -44.80 18.41 33.41
CA LEU A 4 -43.92 19.12 32.47
C LEU A 4 -42.45 19.06 32.95
N VAL A 5 -41.51 19.03 31.99
CA VAL A 5 -40.24 19.82 31.88
C VAL A 5 -39.14 19.50 32.92
N VAL A 6 -37.86 19.34 32.57
CA VAL A 6 -36.84 20.41 32.43
C VAL A 6 -35.62 19.96 31.61
N CYS A 7 -35.21 20.87 30.73
CA CYS A 7 -33.98 20.98 29.96
C CYS A 7 -32.80 21.41 30.84
N SER A 8 -31.62 20.78 30.71
CA SER A 8 -30.37 21.29 31.30
C SER A 8 -29.20 21.15 30.33
N VAL A 9 -28.92 22.25 29.62
CA VAL A 9 -27.65 22.54 28.95
C VAL A 9 -26.69 23.07 30.01
N LEU A 10 -25.49 22.51 30.14
CA LEU A 10 -24.40 23.16 30.85
C LEU A 10 -23.05 22.94 30.15
N LEU A 11 -22.45 24.09 29.86
CA LEU A 11 -21.25 24.41 29.12
C LEU A 11 -20.08 24.52 30.12
N SER A 12 -18.91 23.94 29.85
CA SER A 12 -17.67 24.26 30.59
C SER A 12 -16.41 24.15 29.73
N ILE A 13 -16.22 25.23 28.95
CA ILE A 13 -15.02 26.06 28.78
C ILE A 13 -13.62 25.42 28.98
N LEU A 14 -12.85 25.41 27.87
CA LEU A 14 -11.39 25.35 27.81
C LEU A 14 -10.73 26.53 28.54
N THR A 15 -9.63 26.28 29.25
CA THR A 15 -8.58 27.28 29.52
C THR A 15 -7.19 26.73 29.16
N LEU A 16 -6.62 27.26 28.06
CA LEU A 16 -5.17 27.29 27.83
C LEU A 16 -4.62 28.57 28.48
N ALA A 17 -3.51 28.44 29.21
CA ALA A 17 -2.56 29.53 29.39
C ALA A 17 -1.16 28.94 29.64
N ALA A 18 -0.34 28.92 28.59
CA ALA A 18 1.11 28.88 28.70
C ALA A 18 1.61 30.32 28.73
N SER A 19 2.49 30.67 29.69
CA SER A 19 3.27 31.91 29.65
C SER A 19 4.76 31.61 29.69
N ARG A 20 5.47 32.38 28.88
CA ARG A 20 6.85 32.24 28.42
C ARG A 20 7.87 32.89 29.37
N ASN A 21 9.13 32.66 28.98
CA ASN A 21 10.31 33.54 29.02
C ASN A 21 11.24 33.39 30.22
N ASN A 22 12.56 33.54 30.10
CA ASN A 22 13.55 33.46 29.01
C ASN A 22 14.94 33.65 29.69
N ASN A 23 16.01 33.35 28.96
CA ASN A 23 17.38 33.90 29.07
C ASN A 23 18.46 33.19 29.91
N ASN A 24 19.31 32.46 29.18
CA ASN A 24 20.79 32.57 29.06
C ASN A 24 21.56 33.43 30.07
N THR A 25 22.73 32.94 30.52
CA THR A 25 24.09 33.43 30.13
C THR A 25 25.22 32.80 30.98
N GLY A 26 26.43 32.67 30.39
CA GLY A 26 27.75 32.55 31.08
C GLY A 26 28.42 31.17 30.96
N LEU A 27 29.36 30.90 30.03
CA LEU A 27 30.82 31.23 30.03
C LEU A 27 31.52 30.70 31.31
N SER A 28 32.65 29.97 31.37
CA SER A 28 33.88 29.94 30.56
C SER A 28 34.86 28.84 31.07
N THR A 29 35.58 28.17 30.16
CA THR A 29 37.01 27.74 30.18
C THR A 29 37.72 27.15 31.43
N ASN A 30 38.49 26.05 31.27
CA ASN A 30 39.97 26.09 31.16
C ASN A 30 40.70 24.74 30.93
N LYS A 31 41.92 24.87 30.39
CA LYS A 31 42.89 23.90 29.81
C LYS A 31 43.83 23.20 30.83
N GLN A 32 44.30 21.99 30.48
CA GLN A 32 45.71 21.47 30.36
C GLN A 32 46.79 21.99 31.37
N THR A 33 47.72 21.23 31.98
CA THR A 33 48.75 20.30 31.43
C THR A 33 49.69 19.76 32.56
N TYR A 34 50.23 18.53 32.40
CA TYR A 34 51.53 17.89 32.79
C TYR A 34 52.33 18.29 34.06
N VAL A 35 52.97 17.30 34.73
CA VAL A 35 54.44 17.20 34.99
C VAL A 35 54.86 15.75 35.34
N GLU A 36 55.89 15.24 34.65
CA GLU A 36 56.68 14.02 34.94
C GLU A 36 57.69 14.26 36.08
N VAL A 37 57.94 13.26 36.93
CA VAL A 37 59.04 13.28 37.91
C VAL A 37 59.99 12.09 37.68
N LEU A 38 61.26 12.46 37.45
CA LEU A 38 62.44 11.61 37.24
C LEU A 38 62.88 10.91 38.54
N HIS A 39 63.29 9.64 38.47
CA HIS A 39 64.15 9.01 39.47
C HIS A 39 65.41 8.43 38.80
N GLY A 40 66.56 8.76 39.40
CA GLY A 40 67.90 8.38 38.98
C GLY A 40 68.28 6.94 39.33
N ARG A 41 69.43 6.54 38.78
CA ARG A 41 69.86 5.15 38.47
C ARG A 41 70.58 4.45 39.64
N ASP A 42 70.34 3.15 39.76
CA ASP A 42 71.23 2.22 40.46
C ASP A 42 72.16 1.47 39.48
N GLY A 43 73.25 0.95 40.02
CA GLY A 43 74.43 0.42 39.32
C GLY A 43 74.20 -0.85 38.49
N ARG A 44 75.12 -1.09 37.54
CA ARG A 44 75.03 -2.21 36.59
C ARG A 44 75.51 -3.52 37.25
N ASP A 45 74.63 -4.52 37.28
CA ASP A 45 75.03 -5.90 37.55
C ASP A 45 75.75 -6.51 36.33
N GLY A 46 76.67 -7.44 36.62
CA GLY A 46 77.52 -8.10 35.62
C GLY A 46 76.72 -8.94 34.62
N VAL A 47 77.21 -9.01 33.38
CA VAL A 47 76.58 -9.77 32.29
C VAL A 47 76.54 -11.27 32.61
N PRO A 48 75.35 -11.90 32.65
CA PRO A 48 75.23 -13.36 32.72
C PRO A 48 75.85 -14.03 31.48
N GLY A 49 76.38 -15.25 31.66
CA GLY A 49 76.96 -16.05 30.58
C GLY A 49 75.96 -16.33 29.45
N ARG A 50 76.47 -16.50 28.22
CA ARG A 50 75.63 -16.69 27.02
C ARG A 50 74.86 -18.01 27.12
N ASP A 51 73.54 -17.94 27.00
CA ASP A 51 72.68 -19.11 26.86
C ASP A 51 73.02 -19.89 25.56
N GLY A 52 73.00 -21.22 25.64
CA GLY A 52 73.17 -22.09 24.48
C GLY A 52 72.05 -21.91 23.46
N VAL A 53 72.38 -22.05 22.18
CA VAL A 53 71.44 -21.82 21.06
C VAL A 53 70.26 -22.79 21.15
N LYS A 54 69.04 -22.26 21.34
CA LYS A 54 67.80 -23.06 21.32
C LYS A 54 67.52 -23.50 19.89
N GLY A 55 67.40 -24.82 19.66
CA GLY A 55 67.07 -25.37 18.34
C GLY A 55 65.74 -24.83 17.80
N GLU A 56 65.69 -24.61 16.48
CA GLU A 56 64.52 -24.07 15.80
C GLU A 56 63.30 -24.98 15.96
N ARG A 57 62.15 -24.38 16.26
CA ARG A 57 60.87 -25.09 16.33
C ARG A 57 60.40 -25.35 14.90
N GLY A 58 60.21 -26.62 14.53
CA GLY A 58 59.73 -27.00 13.20
C GLY A 58 58.40 -26.35 12.83
N ASP A 59 58.23 -26.04 11.55
CA ASP A 59 57.07 -25.32 11.02
C ASP A 59 55.76 -26.10 11.24
N LYS A 60 54.69 -25.36 11.54
CA LYS A 60 53.35 -25.91 11.71
C LYS A 60 52.80 -26.30 10.34
N GLY A 61 52.41 -27.57 10.18
CA GLY A 61 51.86 -28.08 8.92
C GLY A 61 50.64 -27.30 8.42
N GLU A 62 50.52 -27.20 7.09
CA GLU A 62 49.48 -26.43 6.41
C GLU A 62 48.07 -26.96 6.73
N LYS A 63 47.11 -26.05 6.86
CA LYS A 63 45.71 -26.39 7.12
C LYS A 63 45.11 -26.99 5.85
N GLY A 64 44.59 -28.22 5.94
CA GLY A 64 43.97 -28.91 4.81
C GLY A 64 42.87 -28.10 4.12
N GLU A 65 42.76 -28.28 2.80
CA GLU A 65 41.84 -27.54 1.95
C GLU A 65 40.37 -27.77 2.35
N LYS A 66 39.56 -26.71 2.21
CA LYS A 66 38.12 -26.77 2.51
C LYS A 66 37.44 -27.65 1.47
N GLY A 67 36.72 -28.68 1.93
CA GLY A 67 35.97 -29.59 1.06
C GLY A 67 34.98 -28.86 0.14
N GLU A 68 34.78 -29.41 -1.05
CA GLU A 68 33.90 -28.84 -2.07
C GLU A 68 32.47 -28.66 -1.58
N THR A 69 31.81 -27.59 -2.04
CA THR A 69 30.40 -27.34 -1.70
C THR A 69 29.53 -28.36 -2.41
N GLY A 70 28.64 -29.03 -1.67
CA GLY A 70 27.72 -30.02 -2.23
C GLY A 70 26.79 -29.46 -3.32
N PRO A 71 26.18 -30.33 -4.14
CA PRO A 71 25.32 -29.91 -5.24
C PRO A 71 24.10 -29.13 -4.74
N VAL A 72 23.72 -28.09 -5.49
CA VAL A 72 22.53 -27.28 -5.19
C VAL A 72 21.29 -28.17 -5.29
N GLY A 73 20.44 -28.14 -4.25
CA GLY A 73 19.18 -28.89 -4.25
C GLY A 73 18.24 -28.47 -5.38
N GLN A 74 17.42 -29.41 -5.87
CA GLN A 74 16.44 -29.12 -6.91
C GLN A 74 15.47 -28.02 -6.47
N ALA A 75 15.20 -27.07 -7.36
CA ALA A 75 14.21 -26.02 -7.12
C ALA A 75 12.83 -26.65 -6.86
N GLY A 76 12.16 -26.23 -5.79
CA GLY A 76 10.83 -26.71 -5.45
C GLY A 76 9.78 -26.36 -6.52
N PRO A 77 8.60 -27.01 -6.50
CA PRO A 77 7.51 -26.70 -7.42
C PRO A 77 7.16 -25.21 -7.37
N LYS A 78 6.95 -24.57 -8.52
CA LYS A 78 6.49 -23.18 -8.60
C LYS A 78 5.10 -23.08 -7.99
N SER A 79 5.01 -22.78 -6.70
CA SER A 79 3.75 -22.70 -5.94
C SER A 79 3.19 -21.27 -5.83
N GLY A 80 3.62 -20.36 -6.71
CA GLY A 80 3.19 -18.96 -6.69
C GLY A 80 2.06 -18.73 -7.68
N GLY A 81 0.84 -18.55 -7.18
CA GLY A 81 -0.27 -18.05 -7.97
C GLY A 81 -0.88 -16.83 -7.32
N VAL A 82 -1.31 -15.84 -8.11
CA VAL A 82 -2.00 -14.65 -7.59
C VAL A 82 -3.27 -14.37 -8.38
N VAL A 83 -4.32 -13.97 -7.65
CA VAL A 83 -5.60 -13.55 -8.20
C VAL A 83 -5.78 -12.04 -8.01
N TYR A 84 -6.17 -11.35 -9.08
CA TYR A 84 -6.52 -9.93 -9.05
C TYR A 84 -7.75 -9.65 -9.91
N THR A 85 -8.44 -8.55 -9.60
CA THR A 85 -9.57 -8.08 -10.40
C THR A 85 -9.09 -6.97 -11.33
N ARG A 86 -9.49 -7.06 -12.59
CA ARG A 86 -9.34 -6.00 -13.59
C ARG A 86 -10.67 -5.30 -13.75
N TRP A 87 -10.78 -4.12 -13.14
CA TRP A 87 -12.01 -3.32 -13.18
C TRP A 87 -12.13 -2.57 -14.50
N GLY A 88 -13.34 -2.54 -15.05
CA GLY A 88 -13.66 -1.87 -16.31
C GLY A 88 -13.35 -2.69 -17.57
N ARG A 89 -12.98 -3.97 -17.45
CA ARG A 89 -12.74 -4.87 -18.60
C ARG A 89 -13.41 -6.21 -18.41
N LYS A 90 -13.78 -6.84 -19.52
CA LYS A 90 -14.38 -8.18 -19.58
C LYS A 90 -13.34 -9.30 -19.74
N SER A 91 -12.06 -8.96 -19.98
CA SER A 91 -10.98 -9.92 -20.24
C SER A 91 -9.70 -9.62 -19.44
N CYS A 92 -8.89 -10.65 -19.23
CA CYS A 92 -7.56 -10.53 -18.64
C CYS A 92 -6.50 -10.07 -19.66
N PRO A 93 -5.39 -9.46 -19.21
CA PRO A 93 -4.25 -9.17 -20.08
C PRO A 93 -3.56 -10.46 -20.54
N THR A 94 -2.77 -10.35 -21.61
CA THR A 94 -1.99 -11.48 -22.14
C THR A 94 -1.07 -12.07 -21.08
N GLY A 95 -1.13 -13.39 -20.88
CA GLY A 95 -0.33 -14.10 -19.87
C GLY A 95 -1.05 -14.32 -18.53
N ALA A 96 -2.25 -13.77 -18.36
CA ALA A 96 -3.14 -14.08 -17.25
C ALA A 96 -4.36 -14.88 -17.74
N GLU A 97 -4.76 -15.88 -16.96
CA GLU A 97 -5.95 -16.69 -17.18
C GLU A 97 -7.19 -15.95 -16.67
N LEU A 98 -8.27 -15.94 -17.46
CA LEU A 98 -9.57 -15.47 -17.01
C LEU A 98 -10.24 -16.56 -16.19
N LEU A 99 -10.43 -16.30 -14.89
CA LEU A 99 -11.22 -17.19 -14.03
C LEU A 99 -12.71 -16.99 -14.30
N TYR A 100 -13.16 -15.74 -14.28
CA TYR A 100 -14.51 -15.38 -14.70
C TYR A 100 -14.63 -13.89 -15.04
N GLU A 101 -15.61 -13.59 -15.88
CA GLU A 101 -16.09 -12.24 -16.17
C GLU A 101 -17.33 -11.95 -15.30
N GLY A 102 -17.49 -10.69 -14.88
CA GLY A 102 -18.58 -10.28 -14.03
C GLY A 102 -19.03 -8.83 -14.22
N ILE A 103 -19.93 -8.44 -13.33
CA ILE A 103 -20.47 -7.09 -13.19
C ILE A 103 -19.91 -6.53 -11.88
N THR A 104 -19.38 -5.31 -11.91
CA THR A 104 -18.89 -4.66 -10.70
C THR A 104 -20.05 -4.30 -9.80
N GLY A 105 -20.05 -4.85 -8.60
CA GLY A 105 -21.05 -4.63 -7.56
C GLY A 105 -20.53 -3.78 -6.42
N GLY A 106 -21.42 -3.01 -5.79
CA GLY A 106 -21.14 -2.23 -4.60
C GLY A 106 -22.42 -1.83 -3.87
N GLU A 107 -22.27 -1.11 -2.77
CA GLU A 107 -23.41 -0.56 -2.02
C GLU A 107 -23.85 0.80 -2.58
N TRP A 108 -25.15 1.12 -2.47
CA TRP A 108 -25.79 2.34 -2.98
C TRP A 108 -25.07 3.61 -2.52
N TYR A 109 -24.97 4.60 -3.40
CA TYR A 109 -24.21 5.81 -3.14
C TYR A 109 -24.70 6.59 -1.89
N ASP A 110 -26.02 6.62 -1.64
CA ASP A 110 -26.62 7.39 -0.54
C ASP A 110 -26.94 6.56 0.72
N HIS A 111 -26.65 5.24 0.70
CA HIS A 111 -26.71 4.44 1.93
C HIS A 111 -25.53 4.76 2.84
N THR A 112 -25.82 4.96 4.13
CA THR A 112 -24.84 5.28 5.18
C THR A 112 -24.16 4.06 5.79
N GLY A 113 -24.61 2.85 5.43
CA GLY A 113 -24.07 1.57 5.88
C GLY A 113 -23.99 0.57 4.74
N GLY A 114 -23.49 -0.64 5.02
CA GLY A 114 -23.23 -1.66 4.01
C GLY A 114 -21.72 -1.87 3.78
N ALA A 115 -21.36 -2.40 2.60
CA ALA A 115 -19.97 -2.70 2.27
C ALA A 115 -19.22 -1.51 1.64
N ALA A 116 -17.97 -1.33 2.06
CA ALA A 116 -17.06 -0.31 1.54
C ALA A 116 -16.35 -0.75 0.24
N ASN A 117 -16.15 -2.05 0.05
CA ASN A 117 -15.44 -2.58 -1.10
C ASN A 117 -16.36 -2.76 -2.31
N TYR A 118 -15.76 -2.75 -3.50
CA TYR A 118 -16.39 -3.27 -4.70
C TYR A 118 -16.16 -4.78 -4.79
N VAL A 119 -17.07 -5.48 -5.47
CA VAL A 119 -16.98 -6.93 -5.71
C VAL A 119 -17.21 -7.24 -7.18
N CYS A 120 -16.56 -8.26 -7.71
CA CYS A 120 -16.83 -8.72 -9.07
C CYS A 120 -17.89 -9.83 -9.01
N LEU A 121 -19.12 -9.53 -9.40
CA LEU A 121 -20.23 -10.48 -9.33
C LEU A 121 -20.27 -11.34 -10.60
N PRO A 122 -20.35 -12.68 -10.50
CA PRO A 122 -20.58 -13.53 -11.66
C PRO A 122 -21.88 -13.14 -12.38
N LYS A 123 -21.89 -13.21 -13.72
CA LYS A 123 -23.09 -12.91 -14.53
C LYS A 123 -24.27 -13.83 -14.26
N VAL A 124 -24.00 -15.05 -13.78
CA VAL A 124 -25.01 -16.05 -13.44
C VAL A 124 -24.89 -16.38 -11.96
N PRO A 125 -25.71 -15.79 -11.08
CA PRO A 125 -25.67 -16.06 -9.66
C PRO A 125 -26.25 -17.44 -9.32
N GLN A 126 -25.84 -18.00 -8.19
CA GLN A 126 -26.40 -19.21 -7.59
C GLN A 126 -27.00 -18.86 -6.23
N TYR A 127 -28.19 -19.39 -5.94
CA TYR A 127 -28.90 -19.12 -4.69
C TYR A 127 -29.14 -20.43 -3.93
N MET A 128 -28.92 -20.41 -2.61
CA MET A 128 -29.21 -21.55 -1.75
C MET A 128 -30.65 -21.54 -1.21
N SER A 129 -31.31 -20.39 -1.18
CA SER A 129 -32.67 -20.21 -0.63
C SER A 129 -33.40 -19.07 -1.35
N THR A 130 -34.72 -19.16 -1.38
CA THR A 130 -35.62 -18.10 -1.87
C THR A 130 -36.17 -17.22 -0.74
N THR A 131 -35.84 -17.50 0.52
CA THR A 131 -36.29 -16.70 1.67
C THR A 131 -35.63 -15.32 1.65
N VAL A 132 -36.44 -14.26 1.69
CA VAL A 132 -35.97 -12.88 1.75
C VAL A 132 -35.76 -12.46 3.21
N PRO A 133 -34.54 -12.03 3.62
CA PRO A 133 -34.28 -11.53 4.97
C PRO A 133 -35.05 -10.23 5.25
N GLN A 134 -35.50 -10.05 6.50
CA GLN A 134 -36.20 -8.83 6.93
C GLN A 134 -35.28 -7.60 7.05
N TYR A 135 -34.02 -7.82 7.43
CA TYR A 135 -32.99 -6.78 7.52
C TYR A 135 -31.80 -7.21 6.68
N SER A 136 -31.29 -6.33 5.82
CA SER A 136 -30.28 -6.68 4.82
C SER A 136 -29.37 -5.51 4.47
N ALA A 137 -28.13 -5.82 4.09
CA ALA A 137 -27.33 -4.95 3.23
C ALA A 137 -27.73 -5.18 1.77
N TYR A 138 -27.36 -4.26 0.89
CA TYR A 138 -27.75 -4.34 -0.52
C TYR A 138 -26.52 -4.47 -1.43
N MET A 139 -26.77 -4.92 -2.65
CA MET A 139 -25.78 -5.07 -3.69
C MET A 139 -26.34 -4.47 -4.97
N TYR A 140 -25.67 -3.45 -5.49
CA TYR A 140 -26.04 -2.70 -6.68
C TYR A 140 -24.97 -2.84 -7.75
N GLY A 141 -25.36 -2.69 -9.02
CA GLY A 141 -24.40 -2.48 -10.11
C GLY A 141 -23.62 -1.17 -9.90
N THR A 142 -22.39 -1.13 -10.41
CA THR A 142 -21.54 0.06 -10.33
C THR A 142 -21.52 0.80 -11.65
N GLU A 143 -21.79 2.10 -11.63
CA GLU A 143 -21.83 2.94 -12.84
C GLU A 143 -20.57 3.79 -12.98
N TYR A 144 -20.11 3.98 -14.22
CA TYR A 144 -19.18 5.07 -14.49
C TYR A 144 -19.92 6.40 -14.36
N GLN A 145 -19.43 7.22 -13.45
CA GLN A 145 -19.90 8.57 -13.28
C GLN A 145 -18.86 9.57 -13.83
N ASP A 146 -19.35 10.76 -14.16
CA ASP A 146 -18.65 11.84 -14.87
C ASP A 146 -18.68 11.71 -16.41
N SER A 147 -19.46 12.57 -17.06
CA SER A 147 -19.40 12.79 -18.51
C SER A 147 -18.14 13.57 -18.89
N ASN A 148 -17.07 12.88 -19.25
CA ASN A 148 -15.81 13.50 -19.66
C ASN A 148 -15.16 12.80 -20.86
N ASN A 149 -14.05 13.38 -21.36
CA ASN A 149 -13.32 12.84 -22.50
C ASN A 149 -12.31 11.75 -22.14
N ILE A 150 -12.18 11.37 -20.86
CA ILE A 150 -11.31 10.27 -20.42
C ILE A 150 -12.02 8.95 -20.75
N PHE A 151 -13.23 8.75 -20.24
CA PHE A 151 -14.07 7.59 -20.51
C PHE A 151 -15.24 7.97 -21.43
N SER A 152 -14.91 8.31 -22.67
CA SER A 152 -15.89 8.81 -23.65
C SER A 152 -17.02 7.79 -23.89
N GLY A 153 -18.27 8.25 -23.76
CA GLY A 153 -19.45 7.43 -23.98
C GLY A 153 -19.68 6.33 -22.93
N LYS A 154 -19.11 6.48 -21.71
CA LYS A 154 -19.28 5.50 -20.62
C LYS A 154 -20.18 5.97 -19.48
N TYR A 155 -20.52 7.25 -19.45
CA TYR A 155 -21.38 7.83 -18.44
C TYR A 155 -22.70 7.05 -18.29
N ASN A 156 -23.05 6.68 -17.05
CA ASN A 156 -24.22 5.87 -16.69
C ASN A 156 -24.26 4.45 -17.28
N HIS A 157 -23.13 3.92 -17.73
CA HIS A 157 -23.03 2.49 -18.04
C HIS A 157 -22.47 1.73 -16.84
N ASN A 158 -22.93 0.49 -16.66
CA ASN A 158 -22.39 -0.40 -15.65
C ASN A 158 -20.98 -0.89 -16.00
N VAL A 159 -20.15 -0.97 -14.97
CA VAL A 159 -18.72 -1.29 -15.04
C VAL A 159 -18.53 -2.81 -15.04
N PRO A 160 -17.99 -3.43 -16.11
CA PRO A 160 -17.62 -4.83 -16.09
C PRO A 160 -16.38 -5.07 -15.24
N CYS A 161 -16.15 -6.34 -14.90
CA CYS A 161 -14.92 -6.78 -14.24
C CYS A 161 -14.48 -8.14 -14.76
N ALA A 162 -13.18 -8.39 -14.70
CA ALA A 162 -12.58 -9.68 -14.98
C ALA A 162 -11.72 -10.11 -13.80
N VAL A 163 -11.93 -11.33 -13.29
CA VAL A 163 -11.05 -11.90 -12.27
C VAL A 163 -9.99 -12.74 -12.96
N CYS A 164 -8.74 -12.35 -12.76
CA CYS A 164 -7.58 -12.86 -13.46
C CYS A 164 -6.68 -13.63 -12.52
N TYR A 165 -6.10 -14.72 -13.03
CA TYR A 165 -5.15 -15.56 -12.33
C TYR A 165 -3.84 -15.65 -13.10
N THR A 166 -2.73 -15.61 -12.39
CA THR A 166 -1.41 -15.86 -12.98
C THR A 166 -0.70 -16.91 -12.14
N SER A 167 -0.28 -18.01 -12.75
CA SER A 167 0.38 -19.15 -12.08
C SER A 167 1.89 -19.00 -11.93
N THR A 168 2.47 -17.90 -12.42
CA THR A 168 3.91 -17.66 -12.39
C THR A 168 4.31 -16.51 -11.46
N LYS A 169 3.33 -15.92 -10.77
CA LYS A 169 3.50 -14.77 -9.88
C LYS A 169 2.95 -15.09 -8.51
N SER A 170 3.54 -14.49 -7.49
CA SER A 170 3.26 -14.75 -6.08
C SER A 170 2.57 -13.60 -5.37
N VAL A 171 2.68 -12.37 -5.90
CA VAL A 171 2.12 -11.18 -5.26
C VAL A 171 1.50 -10.23 -6.27
N LYS A 172 0.53 -9.44 -5.80
CA LYS A 172 -0.08 -8.32 -6.53
C LYS A 172 0.12 -7.01 -5.78
N LEU A 173 0.22 -5.91 -6.52
CA LEU A 173 0.35 -4.56 -5.98
C LEU A 173 -0.41 -3.58 -6.88
N MET A 174 -1.26 -2.74 -6.28
CA MET A 174 -1.82 -1.56 -6.94
C MET A 174 -1.06 -0.33 -6.47
N ILE A 175 -0.59 0.48 -7.41
CA ILE A 175 0.17 1.71 -7.13
C ILE A 175 -0.61 2.91 -7.65
N PRO A 176 -1.24 3.72 -6.76
CA PRO A 176 -1.84 4.99 -7.11
C PRO A 176 -0.79 6.01 -7.62
N ALA A 177 -1.25 6.97 -8.42
CA ALA A 177 -0.47 8.06 -9.01
C ALA A 177 0.74 7.61 -9.86
N ARG A 178 0.69 6.38 -10.38
CA ARG A 178 1.69 5.81 -11.31
C ARG A 178 1.00 5.15 -12.49
N THR A 179 1.72 5.00 -13.59
CA THR A 179 1.32 4.25 -14.78
C THR A 179 2.32 3.15 -15.14
N THR A 180 3.33 2.94 -14.30
CA THR A 180 4.45 2.02 -14.50
C THR A 180 4.75 1.27 -13.22
N CYS A 181 5.01 -0.04 -13.33
CA CYS A 181 5.42 -0.87 -12.21
C CYS A 181 6.89 -0.64 -11.82
N PRO A 182 7.31 -1.04 -10.60
CA PRO A 182 8.71 -1.04 -10.20
C PRO A 182 9.53 -1.98 -11.11
N SER A 183 10.84 -1.75 -11.20
CA SER A 183 11.73 -2.64 -11.94
C SER A 183 11.55 -4.09 -11.49
N SER A 184 11.59 -5.04 -12.43
CA SER A 184 11.32 -6.49 -12.26
C SER A 184 9.86 -6.91 -12.00
N TRP A 185 8.92 -5.96 -11.88
CA TRP A 185 7.49 -6.29 -11.79
C TRP A 185 6.86 -6.30 -13.18
N THR A 186 5.85 -7.16 -13.35
CA THR A 186 5.04 -7.21 -14.57
C THR A 186 3.86 -6.25 -14.42
N THR A 187 3.62 -5.44 -15.45
CA THR A 187 2.41 -4.60 -15.52
C THR A 187 1.26 -5.45 -16.04
N GLU A 188 0.22 -5.62 -15.25
CA GLU A 188 -1.00 -6.32 -15.68
C GLU A 188 -1.93 -5.35 -16.42
N TYR A 189 -2.20 -4.19 -15.82
CA TYR A 189 -2.92 -3.10 -16.47
C TYR A 189 -2.67 -1.78 -15.74
N LYS A 190 -3.07 -0.68 -16.39
CA LYS A 190 -3.04 0.68 -15.82
C LYS A 190 -4.33 1.40 -16.16
N GLY A 191 -4.60 2.48 -15.42
CA GLY A 191 -5.71 3.36 -15.69
C GLY A 191 -5.89 4.44 -14.65
N TYR A 192 -7.10 4.62 -14.17
CA TYR A 192 -7.47 5.71 -13.27
C TYR A 192 -7.93 5.19 -11.92
N LEU A 193 -7.49 5.87 -10.86
CA LEU A 193 -7.94 5.60 -9.51
C LEU A 193 -9.34 6.19 -9.35
N MET A 194 -10.32 5.33 -9.07
CA MET A 194 -11.72 5.70 -8.98
C MET A 194 -12.33 5.23 -7.66
N THR A 195 -13.31 5.99 -7.18
CA THR A 195 -14.11 5.68 -5.98
C THR A 195 -15.38 6.54 -5.98
N GLU A 196 -16.14 6.50 -4.90
CA GLU A 196 -17.35 7.31 -4.71
C GLU A 196 -17.06 8.82 -4.62
N ARG A 197 -18.06 9.63 -4.93
CA ARG A 197 -18.01 11.08 -4.85
C ARG A 197 -17.84 11.55 -3.40
N HIS A 198 -16.85 12.40 -3.17
CA HIS A 198 -16.53 12.97 -1.85
C HIS A 198 -17.67 13.69 -1.09
N ILE A 199 -18.78 14.06 -1.73
CA ILE A 199 -19.93 14.67 -1.05
C ILE A 199 -21.00 13.65 -0.63
N HIS A 200 -20.91 12.42 -1.12
CA HIS A 200 -21.81 11.33 -0.72
C HIS A 200 -21.29 10.74 0.60
N LYS A 201 -22.23 10.38 1.49
CA LYS A 201 -21.90 9.87 2.83
C LYS A 201 -21.53 8.38 2.78
N ASN A 202 -20.43 8.07 2.11
CA ASN A 202 -19.96 6.71 1.90
C ASN A 202 -18.46 6.58 2.15
N ASN A 203 -17.99 5.39 2.50
CA ASN A 203 -16.58 5.08 2.76
C ASN A 203 -16.02 4.08 1.76
N LYS A 204 -16.25 4.30 0.45
CA LYS A 204 -15.81 3.38 -0.60
C LYS A 204 -14.29 3.26 -0.72
N ALA A 205 -13.82 2.05 -0.98
CA ALA A 205 -12.42 1.76 -1.29
C ALA A 205 -12.00 2.37 -2.64
N TYR A 206 -10.72 2.71 -2.78
CA TYR A 206 -10.18 3.14 -4.07
C TYR A 206 -9.83 1.93 -4.92
N GLU A 207 -10.29 1.93 -6.17
CA GLU A 207 -9.98 0.87 -7.14
C GLU A 207 -9.29 1.44 -8.37
N CYS A 208 -8.46 0.60 -9.01
CA CYS A 208 -7.82 0.93 -10.27
C CYS A 208 -8.70 0.46 -11.43
N VAL A 209 -9.24 1.39 -12.20
CA VAL A 209 -10.11 1.10 -13.35
C VAL A 209 -9.30 1.26 -14.63
N ASP A 210 -9.36 0.26 -15.51
CA ASP A 210 -8.56 0.19 -16.75
C ASP A 210 -8.74 1.43 -17.63
N GLU A 211 -7.65 1.89 -18.26
CA GLU A 211 -7.68 3.10 -19.11
C GLU A 211 -8.54 2.94 -20.37
N ASN A 212 -8.82 1.70 -20.79
CA ASN A 212 -9.65 1.39 -21.95
C ASN A 212 -10.96 0.71 -21.51
N PRO A 213 -11.86 1.43 -20.82
CA PRO A 213 -13.02 0.82 -20.21
C PRO A 213 -14.01 0.25 -21.23
N GLU A 214 -14.58 -0.88 -20.86
CA GLU A 214 -15.75 -1.48 -21.49
C GLU A 214 -16.99 -1.22 -20.63
N SER A 215 -18.16 -1.51 -21.20
CA SER A 215 -19.46 -1.40 -20.52
C SER A 215 -20.17 -2.76 -20.52
N ILE A 216 -21.14 -2.92 -19.62
CA ILE A 216 -22.16 -3.96 -19.75
C ILE A 216 -23.17 -3.53 -20.82
N ASP A 217 -23.46 -4.41 -21.77
CA ASP A 217 -24.38 -4.12 -22.87
C ASP A 217 -25.82 -4.00 -22.34
N GLY A 218 -26.59 -3.01 -22.79
CA GLY A 218 -27.95 -2.79 -22.31
C GLY A 218 -28.05 -2.13 -20.94
N SER A 219 -26.94 -1.65 -20.38
CA SER A 219 -26.90 -0.94 -19.09
C SER A 219 -26.93 0.58 -19.25
N GLU A 220 -27.29 1.09 -20.42
CA GLU A 220 -27.50 2.51 -20.66
C GLU A 220 -28.64 3.05 -19.79
N GLY A 221 -28.33 3.73 -18.70
CA GLY A 221 -29.37 4.37 -17.88
C GLY A 221 -28.88 4.74 -16.51
N ASP A 222 -29.34 5.89 -16.01
CA ASP A 222 -29.01 6.33 -14.65
C ASP A 222 -29.80 5.51 -13.62
N THR A 223 -29.18 4.47 -13.08
CA THR A 223 -29.73 3.64 -12.01
C THR A 223 -29.28 4.11 -10.62
N ASN A 224 -28.29 5.01 -10.57
CA ASN A 224 -27.67 5.52 -9.36
C ASN A 224 -27.35 4.40 -8.35
N GLY A 225 -26.66 3.36 -8.80
CA GLY A 225 -26.30 2.21 -7.97
C GLY A 225 -25.14 2.51 -7.02
N ALA A 226 -24.09 1.69 -7.10
CA ALA A 226 -22.76 2.10 -6.65
C ALA A 226 -22.10 2.94 -7.76
N LEU A 227 -21.16 3.83 -7.41
CA LEU A 227 -20.64 4.79 -8.38
C LEU A 227 -19.10 4.79 -8.43
N PHE A 228 -18.56 4.85 -9.64
CA PHE A 228 -17.16 5.19 -9.87
C PHE A 228 -17.03 6.60 -10.43
N HIS A 229 -16.56 7.51 -9.59
CA HIS A 229 -16.07 8.84 -9.97
C HIS A 229 -14.55 8.85 -10.07
N PHE A 230 -14.01 9.75 -10.90
CA PHE A 230 -12.57 9.96 -10.96
C PHE A 230 -12.04 10.57 -9.65
N THR A 231 -10.97 9.99 -9.10
CA THR A 231 -10.27 10.61 -7.97
C THR A 231 -9.39 11.74 -8.49
N ARG A 232 -9.57 12.95 -7.94
CA ARG A 232 -8.73 14.10 -8.28
C ARG A 232 -7.74 14.40 -7.15
N SER A 233 -6.51 14.72 -7.52
CA SER A 233 -5.52 15.24 -6.58
C SER A 233 -5.95 16.62 -6.06
N THR A 234 -5.74 16.84 -4.76
CA THR A 234 -5.81 18.15 -4.13
C THR A 234 -4.39 18.59 -3.79
N CYS A 235 -4.09 19.88 -3.84
CA CYS A 235 -2.83 20.41 -3.29
C CYS A 235 -2.95 20.76 -1.80
N ASN A 236 -3.81 20.04 -1.07
CA ASN A 236 -3.95 20.17 0.38
C ASN A 236 -3.38 18.92 1.04
N GLY A 237 -2.23 19.05 1.69
CA GLY A 237 -1.47 17.92 2.24
C GLY A 237 -0.62 17.15 1.22
N LEU A 238 -0.95 17.19 -0.08
CA LEU A 238 -0.06 16.71 -1.14
C LEU A 238 0.88 17.82 -1.63
N PRO A 239 2.18 17.52 -1.85
CA PRO A 239 3.12 18.48 -2.41
C PRO A 239 2.81 18.76 -3.90
N CYS A 240 2.75 20.04 -4.27
CA CYS A 240 2.52 20.48 -5.64
C CYS A 240 3.58 21.51 -6.03
N PRO A 241 4.64 21.13 -6.77
CA PRO A 241 4.93 19.83 -7.41
C PRO A 241 5.36 18.69 -6.45
N PRO A 242 5.34 17.40 -6.88
CA PRO A 242 5.09 16.91 -8.25
C PRO A 242 3.62 16.64 -8.59
N TYR A 243 2.70 16.69 -7.63
CA TYR A 243 1.27 16.60 -7.94
C TYR A 243 0.79 17.89 -8.59
N VAL A 244 -0.28 17.78 -9.37
CA VAL A 244 -0.96 18.91 -10.00
C VAL A 244 -2.37 18.98 -9.43
N ASN A 245 -2.82 20.16 -9.00
CA ASN A 245 -4.17 20.32 -8.45
C ASN A 245 -5.24 19.94 -9.48
N ASN A 246 -6.35 19.36 -9.02
CA ASN A 246 -7.52 19.02 -9.86
C ASN A 246 -7.20 18.09 -11.04
N ARG A 247 -6.19 17.22 -10.91
CA ARG A 247 -5.83 16.24 -11.94
C ARG A 247 -6.37 14.87 -11.56
N ALA A 248 -6.96 14.14 -12.51
CA ALA A 248 -7.34 12.75 -12.29
C ALA A 248 -6.10 11.90 -11.95
N ILE A 249 -6.19 11.13 -10.87
CA ILE A 249 -5.11 10.29 -10.37
C ILE A 249 -5.10 8.99 -11.19
N THR A 250 -3.95 8.64 -11.75
CA THR A 250 -3.75 7.36 -12.44
C THR A 250 -3.44 6.24 -11.46
N CYS A 251 -3.43 5.01 -11.93
CA CYS A 251 -3.00 3.84 -11.16
C CYS A 251 -2.41 2.77 -12.09
N VAL A 252 -1.66 1.84 -11.50
CA VAL A 252 -1.16 0.65 -12.18
C VAL A 252 -1.29 -0.56 -11.26
N VAL A 253 -1.67 -1.70 -11.83
CA VAL A 253 -1.70 -2.99 -11.15
C VAL A 253 -0.56 -3.86 -11.66
N CYS A 254 0.22 -4.38 -10.73
CA CYS A 254 1.48 -5.05 -10.96
C CYS A 254 1.50 -6.42 -10.28
N THR A 255 2.22 -7.38 -10.86
CA THR A 255 2.49 -8.68 -10.25
C THR A 255 3.98 -9.02 -10.24
N LYS A 256 4.38 -9.93 -9.35
CA LYS A 256 5.75 -10.46 -9.28
C LYS A 256 5.79 -11.93 -8.90
#